data_AF-A0A1G2V6S9-F1
#
_entry.id   AF-A0A1G2V6S9-F1
#
_cell.length_a   1.000
_cell.length_b   1.000
_cell.length_c   1.000
_cell.angle_alpha   90.00
_cell.angle_beta   90.00
_cell.angle_gamma   90.00
#
_symmetry.space_group_name_H-M   'P 1'
#
loop_
_entity.id
_entity.type
_entity.pdbx_description
1 polymer ?
#
loop_
_entity_poly.entity_id
_entity_poly.type
_entity_poly.pdbx_seq_one_letter_code
_entity_poly.pdbx_strand_id
1 'polypeptide(L)'
;MARSIIDWFADKENKKLFARLLKQIHILPVQSRASDRGALMGKSFVLTGTLEGMSREEAKEKIRELGGKVHESVSKNTDYVIYGRDPGEKFDKAKKLEVRILNEKEFSNMLG
;
A
#
# COMPACT_ATOMS: atom_id res chain seq x y z
N MET A 1 -4.35 -28.29 -23.45
CA MET A 1 -3.40 -27.16 -23.52
C MET A 1 -2.34 -27.15 -22.40
N ALA A 2 -2.57 -27.75 -21.23
CA ALA A 2 -1.54 -27.82 -20.17
C ALA A 2 -0.45 -28.91 -20.37
N ARG A 3 -0.73 -29.98 -21.15
CA ARG A 3 0.17 -31.13 -21.30
C ARG A 3 1.43 -30.81 -22.10
N SER A 4 1.30 -30.00 -23.15
CA SER A 4 2.41 -29.60 -24.02
C SER A 4 3.49 -28.79 -23.29
N ILE A 5 3.12 -28.01 -22.27
CA ILE A 5 4.08 -27.28 -21.43
C ILE A 5 4.86 -28.27 -20.57
N ILE A 6 4.17 -29.24 -19.95
CA ILE A 6 4.78 -30.26 -19.09
C ILE A 6 5.75 -31.13 -19.90
N ASP A 7 5.32 -31.60 -21.07
CA ASP A 7 6.15 -32.45 -21.95
C ASP A 7 7.37 -31.70 -22.47
N TRP A 8 7.22 -30.41 -22.82
CA TRP A 8 8.33 -29.56 -23.24
C TRP A 8 9.37 -29.39 -22.12
N PHE A 9 8.94 -29.14 -20.89
CA PHE A 9 9.84 -29.05 -19.73
C PHE A 9 10.38 -30.40 -19.25
N ALA A 10 9.79 -31.53 -19.66
CA ALA A 10 10.29 -32.87 -19.35
C ALA A 10 11.50 -33.26 -20.24
N ASP A 11 11.58 -32.71 -21.44
CA ASP A 11 12.67 -32.94 -22.39
C ASP A 11 14.01 -32.39 -21.89
N LYS A 12 15.06 -33.23 -21.96
CA LYS A 12 16.41 -32.90 -21.52
C LYS A 12 17.07 -31.82 -22.38
N GLU A 13 16.77 -31.75 -23.68
CA GLU A 13 17.32 -30.73 -24.57
C GLU A 13 16.70 -29.36 -24.28
N ASN A 14 15.40 -29.31 -24.03
CA ASN A 14 14.70 -28.07 -23.64
C ASN A 14 15.18 -27.56 -22.27
N LYS A 15 15.48 -28.45 -21.32
CA LYS A 15 16.11 -28.06 -20.04
C LYS A 15 17.49 -27.42 -20.24
N LYS A 16 18.32 -27.98 -21.11
CA LYS A 16 19.64 -27.40 -21.44
C LYS A 16 19.50 -26.03 -22.10
N LEU A 17 18.56 -25.90 -23.05
CA LEU A 17 18.26 -24.64 -23.71
C LEU A 17 17.80 -23.59 -22.68
N PHE A 18 16.87 -23.94 -21.81
CA PHE A 18 16.36 -23.07 -20.76
C PHE A 18 17.46 -22.63 -19.79
N ALA A 19 18.34 -23.56 -19.36
CA ALA A 19 19.47 -23.23 -18.52
C ALA A 19 20.48 -22.29 -19.21
N ARG A 20 20.71 -22.46 -20.51
CA ARG A 20 21.57 -21.56 -21.30
C ARG A 20 20.97 -20.17 -21.41
N LEU A 21 19.66 -20.07 -21.59
CA LEU A 21 18.94 -18.79 -21.66
C LEU A 21 18.92 -18.09 -20.31
N LEU A 22 18.68 -18.81 -19.21
CA LEU A 22 18.73 -18.26 -17.85
C LEU A 22 20.07 -17.61 -17.52
N LYS A 23 21.19 -18.16 -18.01
CA LYS A 23 22.52 -17.56 -17.82
C LYS A 23 22.70 -16.20 -18.49
N GLN A 24 21.86 -15.86 -19.48
CA GLN A 24 21.89 -14.57 -20.17
C GLN A 24 20.90 -13.57 -19.57
N ILE A 25 20.06 -14.01 -18.63
CA ILE A 25 19.06 -13.17 -17.98
C ILE A 25 19.63 -12.67 -16.67
N HIS A 26 19.85 -11.36 -16.59
CA HIS A 26 20.06 -10.70 -15.31
C HIS A 26 18.69 -10.30 -14.75
N ILE A 27 18.26 -11.00 -13.71
CA ILE A 27 17.09 -10.58 -12.93
C ILE A 27 17.52 -9.31 -12.22
N LEU A 28 17.06 -8.17 -12.76
CA LEU A 28 17.20 -6.92 -12.03
C LEU A 28 16.44 -7.10 -10.71
N PRO A 29 17.06 -6.77 -9.57
CA PRO A 29 16.29 -6.66 -8.35
C PRO A 29 15.15 -5.69 -8.67
N VAL A 30 13.91 -6.14 -8.47
CA VAL A 30 12.81 -5.19 -8.33
C VAL A 30 13.30 -4.23 -7.27
N GLN A 31 13.55 -2.98 -7.65
CA GLN A 31 13.71 -1.94 -6.65
C GLN A 31 12.40 -2.01 -5.86
N SER A 32 12.41 -2.66 -4.69
CA SER A 32 11.48 -2.26 -3.67
C SER A 32 11.77 -0.79 -3.54
N ARG A 33 10.79 0.04 -3.93
CA ARG A 33 10.85 1.47 -3.61
C ARG A 33 11.25 1.50 -2.15
N ALA A 34 12.22 2.34 -1.82
CA ALA A 34 12.78 2.47 -0.48
C ALA A 34 11.72 2.97 0.52
N SER A 35 10.69 2.17 0.76
CA SER A 35 9.58 2.32 1.68
C SER A 35 9.32 1.00 2.43
N ASP A 36 10.21 0.01 2.34
CA ASP A 36 10.21 -1.20 3.18
C ASP A 36 10.37 -0.90 4.69
N ARG A 37 10.52 0.37 5.07
CA ARG A 37 10.41 0.89 6.44
C ARG A 37 9.63 2.21 6.52
N GLY A 38 8.68 2.45 5.62
CA GLY A 38 7.74 3.57 5.79
C GLY A 38 6.91 3.32 7.04
N ALA A 39 6.81 4.30 7.95
CA ALA A 39 6.02 4.21 9.17
C ALA A 39 4.53 3.82 8.93
N LEU A 40 4.07 3.94 7.68
CA LEU A 40 2.70 3.70 7.23
C LEU A 40 2.54 2.41 6.40
N MET A 41 3.59 1.59 6.24
CA MET A 41 3.54 0.41 5.38
C MET A 41 2.51 -0.61 5.86
N GLY A 42 1.55 -0.96 4.99
CA GLY A 42 0.47 -1.91 5.28
C GLY A 42 -0.63 -1.39 6.21
N LYS A 43 -0.55 -0.11 6.62
CA LYS A 43 -1.56 0.53 7.47
C LYS A 43 -2.72 1.08 6.65
N SER A 44 -3.93 1.00 7.22
CA SER A 44 -5.16 1.46 6.58
C SER A 44 -5.60 2.82 7.14
N PHE A 45 -5.73 3.81 6.26
CA PHE A 45 -6.09 5.19 6.58
C PHE A 45 -7.45 5.55 6.01
N VAL A 46 -8.23 6.31 6.78
CA VAL A 46 -9.48 6.93 6.31
C VAL A 46 -9.41 8.43 6.55
N LEU A 47 -9.74 9.21 5.53
CA LEU A 47 -9.78 10.67 5.60
C LEU A 47 -11.22 11.13 5.86
N THR A 48 -11.41 12.03 6.83
CA THR A 48 -12.69 12.66 7.15
C THR A 48 -12.52 14.16 7.40
N GLY A 49 -13.55 14.94 7.04
CA GLY A 49 -13.49 16.40 7.10
C GLY A 49 -12.64 17.02 5.97
N THR A 50 -12.44 18.33 6.06
CA THR A 50 -11.63 19.11 5.11
C THR A 50 -10.27 19.39 5.72
N LEU A 51 -9.20 18.94 5.07
CA LEU A 51 -7.83 19.24 5.46
C LEU A 51 -7.49 20.67 5.02
N GLU A 52 -6.89 21.48 5.89
CA GLU A 52 -6.60 22.90 5.60
C GLU A 52 -5.20 23.10 5.03
N GLY A 53 -4.25 22.23 5.39
CA GLY A 53 -2.85 22.29 4.98
C GLY A 53 -2.51 21.46 3.74
N MET A 54 -3.37 20.55 3.30
CA MET A 54 -3.19 19.79 2.05
C MET A 54 -4.51 19.34 1.43
N SER A 55 -4.52 19.11 0.12
CA SER A 55 -5.67 18.51 -0.55
C SER A 55 -5.84 17.04 -0.15
N ARG A 56 -7.09 16.53 -0.25
CA ARG A 56 -7.37 15.11 0.02
C ARG A 56 -6.60 14.19 -0.93
N GLU A 57 -6.38 14.67 -2.15
CA GLU A 57 -5.65 13.99 -3.22
C GLU A 57 -4.17 13.88 -2.88
N GLU A 58 -3.52 14.97 -2.46
CA GLU A 58 -2.12 14.96 -1.99
C GLU A 58 -1.95 14.05 -0.76
N ALA A 59 -2.88 14.10 0.20
CA ALA A 59 -2.84 13.22 1.35
C ALA A 59 -2.92 11.74 0.93
N LYS A 60 -3.79 11.40 -0.02
CA LYS A 60 -3.90 10.04 -0.58
C LYS A 60 -2.61 9.60 -1.26
N GLU A 61 -1.97 10.50 -2.00
CA GLU A 61 -0.73 10.21 -2.71
C GLU A 61 0.41 9.96 -1.73
N LYS A 62 0.63 10.84 -0.75
CA LYS A 62 1.65 10.65 0.30
C LYS A 62 1.47 9.35 1.09
N ILE A 63 0.22 9.00 1.44
CA ILE A 63 -0.06 7.73 2.12
C ILE A 63 0.34 6.54 1.24
N ARG A 64 0.02 6.58 -0.06
CA ARG A 64 0.39 5.51 -1.00
C ARG A 64 1.89 5.44 -1.25
N GLU A 65 2.57 6.58 -1.34
CA GLU A 65 4.03 6.67 -1.49
C GLU A 65 4.75 6.00 -0.31
N LEU A 66 4.24 6.21 0.90
CA LEU A 66 4.76 5.60 2.13
C LEU A 66 4.27 4.16 2.39
N GLY A 67 3.56 3.55 1.42
CA GLY A 67 3.12 2.15 1.49
C GLY A 67 1.83 1.90 2.28
N GLY A 68 1.10 2.95 2.63
CA GLY A 68 -0.21 2.87 3.28
C GLY A 68 -1.36 2.70 2.28
N LYS A 69 -2.50 2.21 2.78
CA LYS A 69 -3.74 2.04 2.01
C LYS A 69 -4.78 3.05 2.47
N VAL A 70 -5.44 3.72 1.53
CA VAL A 70 -6.53 4.65 1.83
C VAL A 70 -7.87 3.99 1.52
N HIS A 71 -8.78 4.04 2.49
CA HIS A 71 -10.16 3.59 2.37
C HIS A 71 -11.13 4.76 2.56
N GLU A 72 -12.31 4.66 1.94
CA GLU A 72 -13.35 5.69 2.07
C GLU A 72 -14.26 5.46 3.28
N SER A 73 -14.32 4.23 3.78
CA SER A 73 -15.15 3.83 4.91
C SER A 73 -14.31 3.42 6.11
N VAL A 74 -14.77 3.82 7.30
CA VAL A 74 -14.20 3.36 8.56
C VAL A 74 -14.73 1.96 8.84
N SER A 75 -13.82 1.01 9.02
CA SER A 75 -14.09 -0.38 9.38
C SER A 75 -13.23 -0.79 10.57
N LYS A 76 -13.53 -1.95 11.18
CA LYS A 76 -12.70 -2.52 12.26
C LYS A 76 -11.25 -2.78 11.84
N ASN A 77 -10.99 -2.90 10.53
CA ASN A 77 -9.65 -3.12 9.97
C ASN A 77 -8.91 -1.80 9.66
N THR A 78 -9.53 -0.65 9.97
CA THR A 78 -8.89 0.66 9.78
C THR A 78 -7.93 0.89 10.93
N ASP A 79 -6.66 1.19 10.64
CA ASP A 79 -5.67 1.50 11.67
C ASP A 79 -5.78 2.97 12.12
N TYR A 80 -5.97 3.89 11.16
CA TYR A 80 -5.92 5.33 11.39
C TYR A 80 -7.04 6.09 10.69
N VAL A 81 -7.62 7.06 11.37
CA VAL A 81 -8.58 8.02 10.81
C VAL A 81 -8.02 9.42 10.92
N ILE A 82 -7.74 10.05 9.79
CA ILE A 82 -7.24 11.42 9.73
C ILE A 82 -8.44 12.35 9.66
N TYR A 83 -8.57 13.25 10.64
CA TYR A 83 -9.64 14.22 10.70
C TYR A 83 -9.15 15.65 10.42
N GLY A 84 -9.88 16.35 9.56
CA GLY A 84 -9.73 17.79 9.32
C GLY A 84 -10.87 18.58 9.97
N ARG A 85 -11.14 19.76 9.43
CA ARG A 85 -12.27 20.62 9.83
C ARG A 85 -13.60 19.93 9.52
N ASP A 86 -14.53 20.00 10.48
CA ASP A 86 -15.86 19.38 10.44
C ASP A 86 -15.86 17.88 10.05
N PRO A 87 -15.24 17.02 10.89
CA PRO A 87 -15.19 15.60 10.62
C PRO A 87 -16.53 14.99 10.98
N GLY A 88 -17.40 14.81 9.99
CA GLY A 88 -18.77 14.29 10.17
C GLY A 88 -18.85 12.83 10.65
N GLU A 89 -19.86 12.08 10.19
CA GLU A 89 -20.19 10.73 10.72
C GLU A 89 -19.03 9.69 10.77
N LYS A 90 -17.97 9.87 9.97
CA LYS A 90 -16.80 8.97 10.00
C LYS A 90 -16.00 9.12 11.29
N PHE A 91 -15.97 10.31 11.89
CA PHE A 91 -15.33 10.55 13.18
C PHE A 91 -16.05 9.82 14.31
N ASP A 92 -17.38 9.92 14.34
CA ASP A 92 -18.20 9.23 15.32
C ASP A 92 -18.08 7.71 15.19
N LYS A 93 -18.03 7.19 13.95
CA LYS A 93 -17.77 5.78 13.69
C LYS A 93 -16.38 5.35 14.15
N ALA A 94 -15.34 6.16 13.90
CA ALA A 94 -13.98 5.88 14.36
C ALA A 94 -13.90 5.80 15.89
N LYS A 95 -14.56 6.74 16.58
CA LYS A 95 -14.64 6.77 18.04
C LYS A 95 -15.38 5.56 18.61
N LYS A 96 -16.48 5.14 17.98
CA LYS A 96 -17.24 3.94 18.36
C LYS A 96 -16.48 2.64 18.14
N LEU A 97 -15.62 2.61 17.11
CA LEU A 97 -14.81 1.43 16.76
C LEU A 97 -13.43 1.44 17.44
N GLU A 98 -13.15 2.43 18.30
CA GLU A 98 -11.88 2.60 19.01
C GLU A 98 -10.65 2.61 18.08
N VAL A 99 -10.84 3.10 16.86
CA VAL A 99 -9.76 3.27 15.87
C VAL A 99 -8.91 4.47 16.25
N ARG A 100 -7.60 4.45 15.95
CA ARG A 100 -6.73 5.61 16.23
C ARG A 100 -7.14 6.79 15.35
N ILE A 101 -7.40 7.92 15.98
CA ILE A 101 -7.77 9.16 15.30
C ILE A 101 -6.56 10.09 15.33
N LEU A 102 -6.17 10.61 14.17
CA LEU A 102 -5.04 11.53 13.99
C LEU A 102 -5.54 12.85 13.43
N ASN A 103 -5.04 13.95 13.96
CA ASN A 103 -5.24 15.26 13.35
C ASN A 103 -4.25 15.50 12.19
N GLU A 104 -4.48 16.56 11.43
CA GLU A 104 -3.61 16.92 10.29
C GLU A 104 -2.15 17.16 10.69
N LYS A 105 -1.89 17.74 11.87
CA LYS A 105 -0.52 17.99 12.36
C LYS A 105 0.19 16.69 12.72
N GLU A 106 -0.51 15.76 13.39
CA GLU A 106 0.00 14.43 13.71
C GLU A 106 0.27 13.62 12.46
N PHE A 107 -0.61 13.71 11.46
CA PHE A 107 -0.39 13.11 10.16
C PHE A 107 0.86 13.70 9.49
N SER A 108 1.01 15.03 9.47
CA SER A 108 2.22 15.67 8.94
C SER A 108 3.48 15.24 9.67
N ASN A 109 3.44 15.12 11.00
CA ASN A 109 4.58 14.64 11.79
C ASN A 109 4.93 13.16 11.49
N MET A 110 3.96 12.34 11.10
CA MET A 110 4.21 10.97 10.65
C MET A 110 4.78 10.88 9.24
N LEU A 111 4.56 11.91 8.42
CA LEU A 111 5.12 12.02 7.07
C LEU A 111 6.60 12.47 7.08
N GLY A 112 7.02 13.22 8.11
CA GLY A 112 8.40 13.71 8.27
C GLY A 112 8.46 15.23 8.39
#